data_AF-A0A6M0FMV7-F1
#
_entry.id   AF-A0A6M0FMV7-F1
#
_cell.length_a   1.000
_cell.length_b   1.000
_cell.length_c   1.000
_cell.angle_alpha   90.00
_cell.angle_beta   90.00
_cell.angle_gamma   90.00
#
_symmetry.space_group_name_H-M   'P 1'
#
loop_
_entity.id
_entity.type
_entity.pdbx_description
1 polymer ?
#
loop_
_entity_poly.entity_id
_entity_poly.type
_entity_poly.pdbx_seq_one_letter_code
_entity_poly.pdbx_strand_id
1 'polypeptide(L)'
;MKNHVWKIGFLTGLILTLGSINKAVIVRSESVDTLAQSQDIARSAQLTASQLKRLVSVDRKKIRVELYNGEFEDRELRVILPTYIPPGFKVDKLEVKDNDSEKTYKIIYRNSNNSCFYIADSTTYSGGNYSRLFSTETVQVNSPFINETANLAINKYYRSSINSSISLKFSKVEFESPCTEKDRAITTSEAVKIVESLKYLNP
;
A
#
# COMPACT_ATOMS: atom_id res chain seq x y z
N MET A 1 41.16 50.55 55.36
CA MET A 1 39.71 50.31 55.19
C MET A 1 39.29 50.94 53.87
N LYS A 2 39.11 50.13 52.81
CA LYS A 2 38.70 50.57 51.47
C LYS A 2 37.44 49.80 51.10
N ASN A 3 36.32 50.51 50.98
CA ASN A 3 35.03 49.93 50.63
C ASN A 3 34.94 49.77 49.11
N HIS A 4 34.87 48.52 48.65
CA HIS A 4 34.60 48.19 47.25
C HIS A 4 33.09 48.08 47.04
N VAL A 5 32.55 49.04 46.29
CA VAL A 5 31.19 49.03 45.74
C VAL A 5 31.18 48.10 44.52
N TRP A 6 30.40 47.01 44.58
CA TRP A 6 30.15 46.14 43.43
C TRP A 6 28.88 46.57 42.69
N LYS A 7 29.02 46.81 41.39
CA LYS A 7 27.96 47.18 40.46
C LYS A 7 27.09 45.96 40.13
N ILE A 8 25.78 46.17 40.13
CA ILE A 8 24.75 45.25 39.66
C ILE A 8 24.86 45.12 38.14
N GLY A 9 25.18 43.91 37.66
CA GLY A 9 25.23 43.57 36.25
C GLY A 9 23.83 43.29 35.70
N PHE A 10 23.54 43.92 34.56
CA PHE A 10 22.28 43.93 33.83
C PHE A 10 21.72 42.56 33.47
N LEU A 11 20.39 42.43 33.62
CA LEU A 11 19.54 41.44 32.95
C LEU A 11 19.71 41.55 31.43
N THR A 12 20.29 40.53 30.80
CA THR A 12 20.13 40.31 29.36
C THR A 12 18.82 39.57 29.14
N GLY A 13 17.80 40.31 28.69
CA GLY A 13 16.55 39.75 28.19
C GLY A 13 16.81 38.93 26.92
N LEU A 14 16.65 37.61 27.02
CA LEU A 14 16.56 36.72 25.88
C LEU A 14 15.15 36.89 25.27
N ILE A 15 15.01 37.75 24.27
CA ILE A 15 13.81 37.80 23.44
C ILE A 15 13.87 36.60 22.50
N LEU A 16 13.28 35.48 22.93
CA LEU A 16 12.95 34.37 22.03
C LEU A 16 11.85 34.86 21.09
N THR A 17 12.20 35.03 19.82
CA THR A 17 11.25 35.35 18.77
C THR A 17 10.23 34.21 18.64
N LEU A 18 8.97 34.50 18.98
CA LEU A 18 7.81 33.59 18.92
C LEU A 18 7.49 33.05 17.51
N GLY A 19 8.25 33.42 16.48
CA GLY A 19 8.06 32.96 15.10
C GLY A 19 8.48 31.51 14.84
N SER A 20 9.40 30.95 15.63
CA SER A 20 9.95 29.60 15.38
C SER A 20 9.22 28.46 16.11
N ILE A 21 8.42 28.76 17.14
CA ILE A 21 7.71 27.73 17.92
C ILE A 21 6.51 27.19 17.14
N ASN A 22 5.80 28.05 16.39
CA ASN A 22 4.62 27.64 15.63
C ASN A 22 4.95 26.62 14.52
N LYS A 23 6.09 26.75 13.84
CA LYS A 23 6.49 25.76 12.81
C LYS A 23 6.84 24.40 13.40
N ALA A 24 7.55 24.36 14.53
CA ALA A 24 7.96 23.09 15.16
C ALA A 24 6.78 22.33 15.77
N VAL A 25 5.76 23.04 16.28
CA VAL A 25 4.54 22.43 16.82
C VAL A 25 3.65 21.88 15.69
N ILE A 26 3.50 22.60 14.58
CA ILE A 26 2.69 22.16 13.41
C ILE A 26 3.32 20.94 12.73
N VAL A 27 4.65 20.90 12.55
CA VAL A 27 5.34 19.75 11.94
C VAL A 27 5.21 18.48 12.80
N ARG A 28 5.13 18.63 14.14
CA ARG A 28 4.91 17.49 15.03
C ARG A 28 3.49 16.93 14.96
N SER A 29 2.46 17.77 14.88
CA SER A 29 1.07 17.28 14.81
C SER A 29 0.81 16.48 13.52
N GLU A 30 1.27 16.96 12.36
CA GLU A 30 1.07 16.27 11.08
C GLU A 30 1.75 14.89 11.04
N SER A 31 2.94 14.77 11.66
CA SER A 31 3.68 13.51 11.73
C SER A 31 3.00 12.45 12.61
N VAL A 32 2.29 12.89 13.67
CA VAL A 32 1.59 11.99 14.59
C VAL A 32 0.30 11.47 13.97
N ASP A 33 -0.44 12.34 13.28
CA ASP A 33 -1.70 11.98 12.63
C ASP A 33 -1.49 10.96 11.50
N THR A 34 -0.41 11.12 10.72
CA THR A 34 -0.05 10.19 9.64
C THR A 34 0.30 8.81 10.20
N LEU A 35 1.05 8.74 11.30
CA LEU A 35 1.43 7.47 11.91
C LEU A 35 0.21 6.72 12.48
N ALA A 36 -0.70 7.43 13.14
CA ALA A 36 -1.94 6.83 13.66
C ALA A 36 -2.79 6.27 12.51
N GLN A 37 -2.92 7.03 11.42
CA GLN A 37 -3.66 6.61 10.23
C GLN A 37 -3.04 5.36 9.57
N SER A 38 -1.72 5.30 9.43
CA SER A 38 -1.03 4.13 8.90
C SER A 38 -1.22 2.88 9.75
N GLN A 39 -1.24 3.03 11.08
CA GLN A 39 -1.51 1.93 12.00
C GLN A 39 -2.95 1.43 11.87
N ASP A 40 -3.93 2.32 11.71
CA ASP A 40 -5.33 1.95 11.53
C ASP A 40 -5.58 1.25 10.18
N ILE A 41 -4.93 1.72 9.11
CA ILE A 41 -4.96 1.04 7.80
C ILE A 41 -4.34 -0.35 7.91
N ALA A 42 -3.18 -0.47 8.55
CA ALA A 42 -2.51 -1.76 8.75
C ALA A 42 -3.34 -2.74 9.60
N ARG A 43 -4.00 -2.24 10.65
CA ARG A 43 -4.91 -3.05 11.48
C ARG A 43 -6.11 -3.55 10.68
N SER A 44 -6.69 -2.68 9.84
CA SER A 44 -7.81 -3.03 8.97
C SER A 44 -7.42 -4.10 7.93
N ALA A 45 -6.19 -4.02 7.42
CA ALA A 45 -5.59 -5.03 6.56
C ALA A 45 -5.14 -6.31 7.29
N GLN A 46 -5.47 -6.44 8.59
CA GLN A 46 -5.09 -7.56 9.45
C GLN A 46 -3.57 -7.85 9.50
N LEU A 47 -2.75 -6.82 9.36
CA LEU A 47 -1.30 -6.97 9.46
C LEU A 47 -0.85 -7.04 10.92
N THR A 48 0.09 -7.93 11.19
CA THR A 48 0.87 -7.91 12.44
C THR A 48 1.86 -6.75 12.45
N ALA A 49 2.36 -6.38 13.63
CA ALA A 49 3.37 -5.32 13.75
C ALA A 49 4.65 -5.62 12.97
N SER A 50 5.07 -6.89 12.88
CA SER A 50 6.26 -7.30 12.12
C SER A 50 6.03 -7.20 10.61
N GLN A 51 4.83 -7.56 10.12
CA GLN A 51 4.44 -7.39 8.72
C GLN A 51 4.37 -5.90 8.34
N LEU A 52 3.76 -5.08 9.19
CA LEU A 52 3.72 -3.63 9.01
C LEU A 52 5.13 -3.04 8.90
N LYS A 53 6.05 -3.41 9.81
CA LYS A 53 7.43 -2.93 9.78
C LYS A 53 8.14 -3.25 8.45
N ARG A 54 7.90 -4.44 7.88
CA ARG A 54 8.45 -4.84 6.58
C ARG A 54 7.86 -4.07 5.41
N LEU A 55 6.58 -3.72 5.46
CA LEU A 55 5.96 -2.90 4.41
C LEU A 55 6.41 -1.44 4.49
N VAL A 56 6.53 -0.88 5.69
CA VAL A 56 7.07 0.47 5.90
C VAL A 56 8.51 0.57 5.39
N SER A 57 9.31 -0.50 5.44
CA SER A 57 10.69 -0.44 4.95
C SER A 57 10.81 -0.32 3.43
N VAL A 58 9.74 -0.61 2.68
CA VAL A 58 9.70 -0.45 1.21
C VAL A 58 8.80 0.70 0.76
N ASP A 59 7.89 1.18 1.61
CA ASP A 59 7.03 2.30 1.27
C ASP A 59 7.82 3.58 1.02
N ARG A 60 7.39 4.34 0.00
CA ARG A 60 8.03 5.55 -0.51
C ARG A 60 9.49 5.37 -0.97
N LYS A 61 9.96 4.14 -1.17
CA LYS A 61 11.30 3.92 -1.75
C LYS A 61 11.29 4.17 -3.25
N LYS A 62 12.39 4.75 -3.74
CA LYS A 62 12.64 4.88 -5.17
C LYS A 62 12.99 3.53 -5.78
N ILE A 63 12.30 3.18 -6.85
CA ILE A 63 12.53 2.02 -7.70
C ILE A 63 12.86 2.50 -9.11
N ARG A 64 13.77 1.81 -9.78
CA ARG A 64 14.13 2.09 -11.17
C ARG A 64 13.48 1.02 -12.03
N VAL A 65 12.54 1.42 -12.88
CA VAL A 65 11.76 0.51 -13.72
C VAL A 65 12.20 0.67 -15.17
N GLU A 66 12.53 -0.43 -15.83
CA GLU A 66 12.80 -0.45 -17.26
C GLU A 66 11.47 -0.40 -18.04
N LEU A 67 11.41 0.52 -19.01
CA LEU A 67 10.28 0.71 -19.91
C LEU A 67 10.48 -0.13 -21.18
N TYR A 68 9.41 -0.33 -21.96
CA TYR A 68 9.46 -1.13 -23.20
C TYR A 68 10.45 -0.63 -24.25
N ASN A 69 10.80 0.66 -24.21
CA ASN A 69 11.78 1.27 -25.11
C ASN A 69 13.24 1.12 -24.58
N GLY A 70 13.45 0.42 -23.47
CA GLY A 70 14.75 0.26 -22.80
C GLY A 70 15.18 1.46 -21.96
N GLU A 71 14.35 2.50 -21.83
CA GLU A 71 14.61 3.61 -20.92
C GLU A 71 14.29 3.22 -19.48
N PHE A 72 14.87 3.95 -18.52
CA PHE A 72 14.60 3.74 -17.11
C PHE A 72 13.85 4.93 -16.53
N GLU A 73 12.81 4.64 -15.75
CA GLU A 73 12.06 5.63 -15.00
C GLU A 73 12.24 5.39 -13.49
N ASP A 74 12.65 6.43 -12.77
CA ASP A 74 12.61 6.42 -11.32
C ASP A 74 11.16 6.63 -10.87
N ARG A 75 10.66 5.67 -10.11
CA ARG A 75 9.31 5.68 -9.55
C ARG A 75 9.37 5.53 -8.05
N GLU A 76 8.38 6.07 -7.37
CA GLU A 76 8.17 5.79 -5.96
C GLU A 76 7.27 4.57 -5.82
N LEU A 77 7.71 3.58 -5.04
CA LEU A 77 6.89 2.46 -4.59
C LEU A 77 5.96 2.97 -3.47
N ARG A 78 4.65 2.82 -3.67
CA ARG A 78 3.66 3.16 -2.63
C ARG A 78 2.89 1.90 -2.24
N VAL A 79 2.93 1.55 -0.97
CA VAL A 79 2.23 0.40 -0.42
C VAL A 79 0.75 0.74 -0.30
N ILE A 80 -0.09 -0.14 -0.84
CA ILE A 80 -1.54 0.02 -0.87
C ILE A 80 -2.14 -1.18 -0.15
N LEU A 81 -3.06 -0.89 0.77
CA LEU A 81 -3.66 -1.88 1.65
C LEU A 81 -5.19 -1.76 1.60
N PRO A 82 -5.92 -2.87 1.68
CA PRO A 82 -7.37 -2.84 1.79
C PRO A 82 -7.76 -2.51 3.24
N THR A 83 -8.72 -1.61 3.44
CA THR A 83 -9.34 -1.42 4.77
C THR A 83 -10.55 -2.32 5.01
N TYR A 84 -10.95 -3.10 4.00
CA TYR A 84 -11.95 -4.14 4.11
C TYR A 84 -11.35 -5.51 3.77
N ILE A 85 -11.42 -6.45 4.71
CA ILE A 85 -11.07 -7.86 4.50
C ILE A 85 -12.34 -8.69 4.71
N PRO A 86 -12.75 -9.56 3.76
CA PRO A 86 -13.94 -10.38 3.94
C PRO A 86 -13.84 -11.27 5.18
N PRO A 87 -14.94 -11.56 5.88
CA PRO A 87 -14.92 -12.44 7.05
C PRO A 87 -14.26 -13.80 6.76
N GLY A 88 -13.40 -14.25 7.68
CA GLY A 88 -12.69 -15.53 7.57
C GLY A 88 -11.43 -15.50 6.71
N PHE A 89 -11.14 -14.41 6.00
CA PHE A 89 -9.83 -14.20 5.38
C PHE A 89 -8.83 -13.68 6.41
N LYS A 90 -7.58 -14.09 6.23
CA LYS A 90 -6.40 -13.62 6.96
C LYS A 90 -5.21 -13.50 6.01
N VAL A 91 -4.20 -12.75 6.42
CA VAL A 91 -2.91 -12.72 5.72
C VAL A 91 -2.30 -14.12 5.77
N ASP A 92 -2.18 -14.76 4.62
CA ASP A 92 -1.56 -16.08 4.44
C ASP A 92 -0.06 -15.92 4.21
N LYS A 93 0.34 -14.95 3.38
CA LYS A 93 1.73 -14.70 3.03
C LYS A 93 1.99 -13.23 2.78
N LEU A 94 3.16 -12.76 3.25
CA LEU A 94 3.71 -11.44 2.91
C LEU A 94 5.10 -11.62 2.32
N GLU A 95 5.21 -11.26 1.05
CA GLU A 95 6.47 -11.16 0.32
C GLU A 95 6.86 -9.69 0.21
N VAL A 96 8.08 -9.37 0.63
CA VAL A 96 8.67 -8.05 0.48
C VAL A 96 10.06 -8.28 -0.03
N LYS A 97 10.35 -7.71 -1.20
CA LYS A 97 11.70 -7.65 -1.75
C LYS A 97 12.19 -6.21 -1.59
N ASP A 98 13.38 -6.07 -1.06
CA ASP A 98 14.00 -4.78 -0.79
C ASP A 98 15.50 -4.91 -1.06
N ASN A 99 15.84 -5.06 -2.34
CA ASN A 99 17.22 -5.11 -2.79
C ASN A 99 17.47 -4.01 -3.85
N ASP A 100 18.72 -3.88 -4.29
CA ASP A 100 19.11 -2.82 -5.22
C ASP A 100 18.42 -2.95 -6.58
N SER A 101 18.17 -4.19 -7.02
CA SER A 101 17.55 -4.51 -8.31
C SER A 101 16.02 -4.50 -8.31
N GLU A 102 15.37 -4.77 -7.18
CA GLU A 102 13.94 -5.01 -7.10
C GLU A 102 13.41 -4.58 -5.73
N LYS A 103 12.42 -3.69 -5.72
CA LYS A 103 11.66 -3.37 -4.51
C LYS A 103 10.17 -3.54 -4.81
N THR A 104 9.59 -4.57 -4.22
CA THR A 104 8.21 -4.98 -4.48
C THR A 104 7.59 -5.56 -3.22
N TYR A 105 6.27 -5.61 -3.19
CA TYR A 105 5.52 -6.31 -2.17
C TYR A 105 4.37 -7.11 -2.78
N LYS A 106 4.01 -8.20 -2.12
CA LYS A 106 2.81 -8.99 -2.42
C LYS A 106 2.23 -9.52 -1.12
N ILE A 107 0.95 -9.25 -0.92
CA ILE A 107 0.18 -9.69 0.24
C ILE A 107 -0.89 -10.65 -0.25
N ILE A 108 -0.84 -11.89 0.25
CA ILE A 108 -1.79 -12.94 -0.10
C ILE A 108 -2.73 -13.13 1.08
N TYR A 109 -4.04 -13.08 0.80
CA TYR A 109 -5.10 -13.34 1.77
C TYR A 109 -5.82 -14.63 1.42
N ARG A 110 -6.06 -15.48 2.41
CA ARG A 110 -6.72 -16.78 2.21
C ARG A 110 -7.68 -17.10 3.35
N ASN A 111 -8.76 -17.80 3.04
CA ASN A 111 -9.70 -18.34 4.03
C ASN A 111 -9.62 -19.88 4.13
N SER A 112 -10.38 -20.47 5.06
CA SER A 112 -10.43 -21.92 5.27
C SER A 112 -10.99 -22.73 4.09
N ASN A 113 -11.70 -22.08 3.16
CA ASN A 113 -12.28 -22.71 1.98
C ASN A 113 -11.32 -22.70 0.77
N ASN A 114 -10.06 -22.34 1.00
CA ASN A 114 -9.05 -22.13 -0.03
C ASN A 114 -9.42 -21.05 -1.06
N SER A 115 -10.33 -20.12 -0.71
CA SER A 115 -10.52 -18.91 -1.51
C SER A 115 -9.38 -17.95 -1.23
N CYS A 116 -8.84 -17.34 -2.28
CA CYS A 116 -7.63 -16.54 -2.18
C CYS A 116 -7.69 -15.30 -3.07
N PHE A 117 -7.14 -14.19 -2.58
CA PHE A 117 -6.82 -13.02 -3.40
C PHE A 117 -5.48 -12.43 -2.96
N TYR A 118 -4.85 -11.65 -3.81
CA TYR A 118 -3.66 -10.91 -3.45
C TYR A 118 -3.70 -9.46 -3.91
N ILE A 119 -2.91 -8.63 -3.23
CA ILE A 119 -2.59 -7.27 -3.63
C ILE A 119 -1.08 -7.19 -3.74
N ALA A 120 -0.59 -6.69 -4.87
CA ALA A 120 0.83 -6.56 -5.15
C ALA A 120 1.13 -5.24 -5.87
N ASP A 121 2.40 -4.88 -5.84
CA ASP A 121 2.91 -3.89 -6.77
C ASP A 121 2.95 -4.45 -8.20
N SER A 122 2.41 -3.70 -9.15
CA SER A 122 2.23 -4.10 -10.56
C SER A 122 3.54 -4.12 -11.36
N THR A 123 4.67 -3.67 -10.77
CA THR A 123 5.96 -3.65 -11.49
C THR A 123 6.55 -5.03 -11.71
N THR A 124 6.10 -6.05 -10.97
CA THR A 124 6.38 -7.44 -11.32
C THR A 124 5.52 -7.86 -12.50
N TYR A 125 6.15 -7.88 -13.68
CA TYR A 125 5.57 -8.44 -14.90
C TYR A 125 5.37 -9.95 -14.72
N SER A 126 4.20 -10.36 -14.23
CA SER A 126 3.79 -11.75 -14.22
C SER A 126 3.54 -12.17 -15.67
N GLY A 127 4.48 -12.88 -16.28
CA GLY A 127 4.26 -13.54 -17.57
C GLY A 127 3.00 -14.39 -17.48
N GLY A 128 1.96 -13.98 -18.21
CA GLY A 128 0.66 -14.63 -18.16
C GLY A 128 0.74 -16.07 -18.67
N ASN A 129 0.10 -16.99 -17.96
CA ASN A 129 -0.11 -18.34 -18.43
C ASN A 129 -1.04 -18.29 -19.66
N TYR A 130 -0.67 -18.95 -20.77
CA TYR A 130 -1.35 -18.87 -22.08
C TYR A 130 -2.72 -19.59 -22.13
N SER A 131 -3.52 -19.50 -21.06
CA SER A 131 -4.90 -19.97 -21.07
C SER A 131 -5.72 -19.09 -22.01
N ARG A 132 -6.39 -19.71 -22.99
CA ARG A 132 -7.18 -19.00 -23.98
C ARG A 132 -8.38 -18.33 -23.29
N LEU A 133 -8.33 -17.01 -23.18
CA LEU A 133 -9.40 -16.17 -22.67
C LEU A 133 -10.67 -16.41 -23.51
N PHE A 134 -11.77 -16.74 -22.85
CA PHE A 134 -13.06 -16.99 -23.47
C PHE A 134 -13.93 -15.75 -23.48
N SER A 135 -14.02 -15.08 -22.33
CA SER A 135 -14.85 -13.90 -22.14
C SER A 135 -14.27 -13.02 -21.05
N THR A 136 -14.46 -11.72 -21.18
CA THR A 136 -14.16 -10.72 -20.15
C THR A 136 -15.40 -9.88 -19.92
N GLU A 137 -15.87 -9.87 -18.69
CA GLU A 137 -16.87 -8.93 -18.20
C GLU A 137 -16.15 -7.86 -17.36
N THR A 138 -16.69 -6.65 -17.31
CA THR A 138 -16.11 -5.59 -16.49
C THR A 138 -17.13 -5.05 -15.50
N VAL A 139 -16.65 -4.72 -14.29
CA VAL A 139 -17.45 -4.07 -13.25
C VAL A 139 -16.72 -2.82 -12.83
N GLN A 140 -17.41 -1.68 -12.96
CA GLN A 140 -16.89 -0.41 -12.50
C GLN A 140 -16.83 -0.39 -10.96
N VAL A 141 -15.74 0.14 -10.42
CA VAL A 141 -15.53 0.30 -8.98
C VAL A 141 -15.26 1.77 -8.64
N ASN A 142 -15.78 2.21 -7.51
CA ASN A 142 -15.59 3.57 -7.00
C ASN A 142 -14.63 3.54 -5.81
N SER A 143 -13.34 3.44 -6.11
CA SER A 143 -12.30 3.44 -5.08
C SER A 143 -11.78 4.85 -4.86
N PRO A 144 -11.80 5.41 -3.63
CA PRO A 144 -11.21 6.72 -3.33
C PRO A 144 -9.71 6.80 -3.64
N PHE A 145 -9.03 5.65 -3.71
CA PHE A 145 -7.63 5.55 -4.13
C PHE A 145 -7.45 5.78 -5.64
N ILE A 146 -8.48 5.48 -6.43
CA ILE A 146 -8.49 5.57 -7.89
C ILE A 146 -9.26 6.86 -8.20
N ASN A 147 -8.55 7.95 -8.47
CA ASN A 147 -9.15 9.25 -8.85
C ASN A 147 -9.90 9.22 -10.20
N GLU A 148 -10.07 8.04 -10.77
CA GLU A 148 -10.68 7.73 -12.05
C GLU A 148 -11.58 6.50 -11.90
N THR A 149 -12.42 6.25 -12.91
CA THR A 149 -13.22 5.02 -12.93
C THR A 149 -12.34 3.83 -13.27
N ALA A 150 -12.08 2.98 -12.28
CA ALA A 150 -11.42 1.70 -12.50
C ALA A 150 -12.44 0.60 -12.83
N ASN A 151 -11.99 -0.37 -13.63
CA ASN A 151 -12.79 -1.52 -14.00
C ASN A 151 -12.13 -2.79 -13.50
N LEU A 152 -12.83 -3.55 -12.66
CA LEU A 152 -12.48 -4.93 -12.36
C LEU A 152 -12.80 -5.79 -13.58
N ALA A 153 -11.82 -6.52 -14.09
CA ALA A 153 -12.00 -7.49 -15.15
C ALA A 153 -12.33 -8.87 -14.55
N ILE A 154 -13.41 -9.48 -15.03
CA ILE A 154 -13.82 -10.84 -14.70
C ILE A 154 -13.57 -11.69 -15.93
N ASN A 155 -12.48 -12.45 -15.90
CA ASN A 155 -12.02 -13.26 -17.02
C ASN A 155 -12.52 -14.70 -16.84
N LYS A 156 -13.06 -15.26 -17.92
CA LYS A 156 -13.42 -16.69 -18.02
C LYS A 156 -12.48 -17.35 -19.01
N TYR A 157 -11.97 -18.53 -18.69
CA TYR A 157 -10.97 -19.22 -19.52
C TYR A 157 -11.49 -20.57 -20.03
N TYR A 158 -11.12 -20.93 -21.25
CA TYR A 158 -11.36 -22.28 -21.76
C TYR A 158 -10.31 -23.25 -21.26
N ARG A 159 -10.74 -24.42 -20.77
CA ARG A 159 -9.88 -25.57 -20.43
C ARG A 159 -8.69 -25.21 -19.54
N SER A 160 -8.90 -24.26 -18.64
CA SER A 160 -7.94 -23.85 -17.63
C SER A 160 -8.30 -24.53 -16.31
N SER A 161 -7.29 -24.86 -15.52
CA SER A 161 -7.46 -25.26 -14.11
C SER A 161 -8.18 -24.17 -13.30
N ILE A 162 -8.05 -22.91 -13.73
CA ILE A 162 -8.82 -21.76 -13.26
C ILE A 162 -9.97 -21.50 -14.23
N ASN A 163 -11.21 -21.79 -13.82
CA ASN A 163 -12.39 -21.51 -14.64
C ASN A 163 -12.67 -20.00 -14.81
N SER A 164 -12.28 -19.19 -13.82
CA SER A 164 -12.44 -17.74 -13.86
C SER A 164 -11.45 -17.01 -12.95
N SER A 165 -11.02 -15.81 -13.33
CA SER A 165 -10.29 -14.89 -12.47
C SER A 165 -10.98 -13.53 -12.39
N ILE A 166 -10.72 -12.81 -11.31
CA ILE A 166 -11.10 -11.42 -11.10
C ILE A 166 -9.80 -10.66 -10.90
N SER A 167 -9.56 -9.65 -11.73
CA SER A 167 -8.31 -8.91 -11.71
C SER A 167 -8.52 -7.42 -11.91
N LEU A 168 -7.72 -6.62 -11.23
CA LEU A 168 -7.55 -5.20 -11.51
C LEU A 168 -6.06 -4.92 -11.66
N LYS A 169 -5.68 -4.30 -12.76
CA LYS A 169 -4.39 -3.66 -12.93
C LYS A 169 -4.65 -2.18 -13.14
N PHE A 170 -4.37 -1.37 -12.13
CA PHE A 170 -4.56 0.07 -12.22
C PHE A 170 -3.31 0.76 -11.71
N SER A 171 -2.74 1.65 -12.54
CA SER A 171 -1.49 2.34 -12.21
C SER A 171 -0.41 1.33 -11.80
N LYS A 172 -0.05 1.29 -10.52
CA LYS A 172 1.01 0.46 -9.94
C LYS A 172 0.47 -0.61 -8.98
N VAL A 173 -0.84 -0.83 -8.91
CA VAL A 173 -1.42 -1.89 -8.09
C VAL A 173 -1.98 -3.03 -8.95
N GLU A 174 -1.66 -4.25 -8.55
CA GLU A 174 -2.28 -5.47 -9.04
C GLU A 174 -3.14 -6.06 -7.93
N PHE A 175 -4.39 -6.35 -8.26
CA PHE A 175 -5.29 -7.17 -7.48
C PHE A 175 -5.69 -8.38 -8.34
N GLU A 176 -5.63 -9.58 -7.77
CA GLU A 176 -6.04 -10.79 -8.49
C GLU A 176 -6.63 -11.84 -7.54
N SER A 177 -7.62 -12.57 -8.06
CA SER A 177 -8.21 -13.75 -7.46
C SER A 177 -8.64 -14.74 -8.55
N PRO A 178 -8.38 -16.05 -8.44
CA PRO A 178 -7.65 -16.72 -7.37
C PRO A 178 -6.14 -16.40 -7.39
N CYS A 179 -5.41 -16.73 -6.32
CA CYS A 179 -3.96 -16.51 -6.26
C CYS A 179 -3.15 -17.52 -7.09
N THR A 180 -3.66 -18.73 -7.22
CA THR A 180 -3.08 -19.84 -7.99
C THR A 180 -4.19 -20.68 -8.58
N GLU A 181 -3.83 -21.62 -9.46
CA GLU A 181 -4.78 -22.54 -10.07
C GLU A 181 -5.48 -23.54 -9.14
N LYS A 182 -4.93 -23.73 -7.94
CA LYS A 182 -5.51 -24.62 -6.93
C LYS A 182 -6.46 -23.89 -5.99
N ASP A 183 -6.50 -22.56 -6.07
CA ASP A 183 -7.30 -21.71 -5.20
C ASP A 183 -8.65 -21.39 -5.82
N ARG A 184 -9.63 -21.14 -4.95
CA ARG A 184 -10.95 -20.65 -5.37
C ARG A 184 -10.89 -19.13 -5.54
N ALA A 185 -11.52 -18.63 -6.60
CA ALA A 185 -11.76 -17.20 -6.73
C ALA A 185 -12.68 -16.72 -5.59
N ILE A 186 -12.53 -15.47 -5.18
CA ILE A 186 -13.54 -14.79 -4.37
C ILE A 186 -14.74 -14.40 -5.25
N THR A 187 -15.84 -13.97 -4.64
CA THR A 187 -16.99 -13.48 -5.41
C THR A 187 -16.71 -12.07 -5.93
N THR A 188 -17.37 -11.69 -7.03
CA THR A 188 -17.30 -10.33 -7.58
C THR A 188 -17.70 -9.27 -6.56
N SER A 189 -18.74 -9.53 -5.76
CA SER A 189 -19.18 -8.57 -4.72
C SER A 189 -18.09 -8.33 -3.67
N GLU A 190 -17.37 -9.37 -3.25
CA GLU A 190 -16.26 -9.21 -2.30
C GLU A 190 -15.05 -8.52 -2.95
N ALA A 191 -14.75 -8.82 -4.22
CA ALA A 191 -13.68 -8.14 -4.96
C ALA A 191 -13.93 -6.63 -5.08
N VAL A 192 -15.17 -6.22 -5.39
CA VAL A 192 -15.56 -4.80 -5.45
C VAL A 192 -15.29 -4.13 -4.10
N LYS A 193 -15.80 -4.69 -2.99
CA LYS A 193 -15.60 -4.10 -1.65
C LYS A 193 -14.13 -3.97 -1.28
N ILE A 194 -13.30 -4.99 -1.58
CA ILE A 194 -11.86 -4.94 -1.31
C ILE A 194 -11.22 -3.80 -2.07
N VAL A 195 -11.48 -3.70 -3.38
CA VAL A 195 -10.89 -2.68 -4.25
C VAL A 195 -11.35 -1.27 -3.89
N GLU A 196 -12.62 -1.09 -3.58
CA GLU A 196 -13.17 0.19 -3.11
C GLU A 196 -12.62 0.61 -1.74
N SER A 197 -12.10 -0.34 -0.95
CA SER A 197 -11.48 -0.08 0.35
C SER A 197 -9.98 0.20 0.31
N LEU A 198 -9.34 0.17 -0.86
CA LEU A 198 -7.89 0.36 -0.97
C LEU A 198 -7.48 1.77 -0.51
N LYS A 199 -6.41 1.83 0.28
CA LYS A 199 -5.78 3.08 0.74
C LYS A 199 -4.26 2.95 0.74
N TYR A 200 -3.56 4.06 0.55
CA TYR A 200 -2.11 4.12 0.78
C TYR A 200 -1.80 3.86 2.25
N LEU A 201 -0.75 3.09 2.53
CA LEU A 201 -0.27 2.85 3.89
C LEU A 201 0.12 4.17 4.57
N ASN A 202 0.89 5.02 3.87
CA ASN A 202 1.19 6.38 4.28
C ASN A 202 0.49 7.36 3.32
N PRO A 203 -0.74 7.81 3.64
CA PRO A 203 -1.51 8.72 2.79
C PRO A 203 -0.81 10.06 2.52
#